data_AF-A0AA38LAI7-F1
#
_entry.id   AF-A0AA38LAI7-F1
#
_cell.length_a   1.000
_cell.length_b   1.000
_cell.length_c   1.000
_cell.angle_alpha   90.00
_cell.angle_beta   90.00
_cell.angle_gamma   90.00
#
_symmetry.space_group_name_H-M   'P 1'
#
loop_
_entity.id
_entity.type
_entity.pdbx_description
1 polymer ?
#
loop_
_entity_poly.entity_id
_entity_poly.type
_entity_poly.pdbx_seq_one_letter_code
_entity_poly.pdbx_strand_id
1 'polypeptide(L)' 'VQNIVNSIHAHGESLEDRRVVEKVLRSLPNFFDPITIAIEESRDLSQLTLSDLFGSLQ' A
#
# COMPACT_ATOMS: atom_id res chain seq x y z
N VAL A 1 -2.42 -14.16 -2.00
CA VAL A 1 -1.59 -12.93 -1.90
C VAL A 1 -0.74 -12.71 -3.15
N GLN A 2 -0.07 -13.74 -3.69
CA GLN A 2 0.76 -13.65 -4.92
C GLN A 2 -0.01 -13.24 -6.20
N ASN A 3 -1.31 -13.54 -6.30
CA ASN A 3 -2.10 -13.22 -7.50
C ASN A 3 -2.45 -11.74 -7.65
N ILE A 4 -2.46 -10.96 -6.56
CA ILE A 4 -2.80 -9.53 -6.62
C ILE A 4 -1.63 -8.76 -7.22
N VAL A 5 -0.41 -9.09 -6.81
CA VAL A 5 0.82 -8.43 -7.26
C VAL A 5 1.10 -8.71 -8.74
N ASN A 6 0.81 -9.93 -9.22
CA ASN A 6 1.03 -10.28 -10.64
C ASN A 6 0.01 -9.63 -11.59
N SER A 7 -1.26 -9.47 -11.19
CA SER A 7 -2.24 -8.77 -12.03
C SER A 7 -1.93 -7.27 -12.19
N ILE A 8 -1.27 -6.69 -11.19
CA ILE A 8 -0.79 -5.30 -11.18
C ILE A 8 0.36 -5.15 -12.19
N HIS A 9 1.35 -6.05 -12.18
CA HIS A 9 2.48 -5.95 -13.12
C HIS A 9 2.10 -6.24 -14.58
N ALA A 10 1.07 -7.05 -14.83
CA ALA A 10 0.69 -7.51 -16.17
C ALA A 10 0.10 -6.43 -17.09
N HIS A 11 -0.37 -5.29 -16.54
CA HIS A 11 -1.13 -4.31 -17.33
C HIS A 11 -0.27 -3.18 -17.92
N GLY A 12 1.05 -3.15 -17.70
CA GLY A 12 1.94 -2.18 -18.36
C GLY A 12 1.67 -0.70 -18.02
N GLU A 13 0.64 -0.40 -17.24
CA GLU A 13 0.53 0.85 -16.52
C GLU A 13 1.61 0.81 -15.45
N SER A 14 2.49 1.81 -15.43
CA SER A 14 3.27 2.13 -14.24
C SER A 14 2.25 2.40 -13.14
N LEU A 15 1.75 1.35 -12.49
CA LEU A 15 0.87 1.44 -11.33
C LEU A 15 1.71 2.15 -10.30
N GLU A 16 1.57 3.48 -10.30
CA GLU A 16 2.22 4.37 -9.35
C GLU A 16 2.16 3.68 -8.00
N ASP A 17 3.31 3.45 -7.39
CA ASP A 17 3.43 2.68 -6.15
C ASP A 17 2.38 3.13 -5.11
N ARG A 18 2.02 4.43 -5.16
CA ARG A 18 0.84 5.04 -4.56
C ARG A 18 -0.45 4.21 -4.64
N ARG A 19 -0.95 3.87 -5.83
CA ARG A 19 -2.22 3.14 -6.02
C ARG A 19 -2.16 1.75 -5.41
N VAL A 20 -0.98 1.13 -5.40
CA VAL A 20 -0.80 -0.19 -4.79
C VAL A 20 -0.78 -0.07 -3.26
N VAL A 21 -0.05 0.92 -2.72
CA VAL A 21 -0.03 1.27 -1.30
C VAL A 21 -1.45 1.58 -0.79
N GLU A 22 -2.21 2.45 -1.47
CA GLU A 22 -3.59 2.78 -1.12
C GLU A 22 -4.51 1.54 -1.11
N LYS A 23 -4.34 0.63 -2.09
CA LYS A 23 -5.08 -0.62 -2.12
C LYS A 23 -4.72 -1.54 -0.97
N VAL A 24 -3.45 -1.63 -0.60
CA VAL A 24 -2.99 -2.45 0.54
C VAL A 24 -3.57 -1.89 1.84
N LEU A 25 -3.38 -0.59 2.09
CA LEU A 25 -3.92 0.12 3.26
C LEU A 25 -5.44 -0.09 3.39
N ARG A 26 -6.21 0.08 2.31
CA ARG A 26 -7.67 -0.17 2.29
C ARG A 26 -8.05 -1.64 2.51
N SER A 27 -7.18 -2.57 2.17
CA SER A 27 -7.43 -4.01 2.33
C SER A 27 -7.04 -4.54 3.71
N LEU A 28 -6.42 -3.72 4.55
CA LEU A 28 -6.07 -4.12 5.91
C LEU A 28 -7.33 -4.24 6.79
N PRO A 29 -7.33 -5.17 7.77
CA PRO A 29 -8.41 -5.25 8.75
C PRO A 29 -8.53 -3.95 9.56
N ASN A 30 -9.74 -3.58 9.97
CA ASN A 30 -10.03 -2.36 10.73
C ASN A 30 -9.22 -2.19 12.04
N PHE A 31 -8.63 -3.27 12.57
CA PHE A 31 -7.70 -3.18 13.70
C PHE A 31 -6.44 -2.35 13.38
N PHE A 32 -6.05 -2.28 12.11
CA PHE A 32 -4.93 -1.48 11.65
C PHE A 32 -5.31 -0.02 11.37
N ASP A 33 -6.60 0.36 11.40
CA ASP A 33 -7.09 1.71 11.08
C ASP A 33 -6.28 2.84 11.75
N PRO A 34 -5.89 2.75 13.05
CA PRO A 34 -5.07 3.80 13.66
C PRO A 34 -3.70 3.97 12.99
N ILE A 35 -3.09 2.86 12.53
CA ILE A 35 -1.81 2.83 11.84
C ILE A 35 -1.98 3.30 10.40
N THR A 36 -3.04 2.85 9.71
CA THR A 36 -3.39 3.27 8.35
C THR A 36 -3.59 4.79 8.29
N ILE A 37 -4.39 5.34 9.20
CA ILE A 37 -4.67 6.78 9.31
C ILE A 37 -3.38 7.55 9.62
N ALA A 38 -2.56 7.07 10.55
CA ALA A 38 -1.29 7.72 10.86
C ALA A 38 -0.34 7.75 9.65
N ILE A 39 -0.30 6.69 8.84
CA ILE A 39 0.52 6.64 7.62
C ILE A 39 -0.02 7.61 6.56
N GLU A 40 -1.34 7.64 6.35
CA GLU A 40 -2.00 8.53 5.40
C GLU A 40 -1.82 10.02 5.77
N GLU A 41 -1.85 10.35 7.06
CA GLU A 41 -1.70 11.73 7.56
C GLU A 41 -0.23 12.18 7.65
N SER A 42 0.71 11.26 7.90
CA SER A 42 2.12 11.62 8.16
C SER A 42 3.06 11.45 6.97
N ARG A 43 2.68 10.67 5.94
CA ARG A 43 3.57 10.35 4.80
C ARG A 43 2.87 10.53 3.47
N ASP A 44 3.62 11.01 2.48
CA ASP A 44 3.16 11.00 1.10
C ASP A 44 3.18 9.57 0.54
N LEU A 45 1.98 9.02 0.29
CA LEU A 45 1.81 7.68 -0.30
C LEU A 45 2.45 7.56 -1.69
N SER A 46 2.70 8.68 -2.37
CA SER A 46 3.37 8.73 -3.67
C SER A 46 4.89 8.51 -3.56
N GLN A 47 5.45 8.69 -2.36
CA GLN A 47 6.85 8.45 -2.04
C GLN A 47 7.04 7.19 -1.18
N LEU A 48 5.94 6.62 -0.66
CA LEU A 48 5.98 5.42 0.16
C LEU A 48 6.14 4.18 -0.72
N THR A 49 7.19 3.41 -0.48
CA THR A 49 7.34 2.11 -1.14
C THR A 49 6.57 1.02 -0.39
N LEU A 50 6.22 -0.07 -1.09
CA LEU A 50 5.61 -1.22 -0.42
C LEU A 50 6.51 -1.80 0.67
N SER A 51 7.82 -1.77 0.50
CA SER A 51 8.78 -2.22 1.52
C SER A 51 8.69 -1.40 2.80
N ASP A 52 8.60 -0.07 2.69
CA ASP A 52 8.45 0.83 3.84
C ASP A 52 7.08 0.66 4.52
N LEU A 53 6.04 0.42 3.73
CA LEU A 53 4.71 0.13 4.22
C LEU A 53 4.71 -1.16 5.05
N PHE A 54 5.24 -2.25 4.51
CA PHE A 54 5.33 -3.52 5.24
C PHE A 54 6.22 -3.40 6.48
N GLY A 55 7.29 -2.62 6.44
CA GLY A 55 8.11 -2.31 7.62
C GLY A 55 7.38 -1.52 8.71
N SER A 56 6.34 -0.75 8.34
CA SER A 56 5.52 0.02 9.29
C SER A 56 4.36 -0.80 9.87
N LEU A 57 4.03 -1.95 9.27
CA LEU A 57 2.97 -2.87 9.70
C LEU A 57 3.49 -4.04 10.56
N GLN A 58 4.80 -4.14 10.75
CA GLN A 58 5.47 -5.15 11.59
C GLN A 58 5.64 -4.63 13.03
#